data_AF-A0A8B6D3X4-F1
#
_entry.id   AF-A0A8B6D3X4-F1
#
_cell.length_a   1.000
_cell.length_b   1.000
_cell.length_c   1.000
_cell.angle_alpha   90.00
_cell.angle_beta   90.00
_cell.angle_gamma   90.00
#
_symmetry.space_group_name_H-M   'P 1'
#
loop_
_entity.id
_entity.type
_entity.pdbx_description
1 polymer ?
#
loop_
_entity_poly.entity_id
_entity_poly.type
_entity_poly.pdbx_seq_one_letter_code
_entity_poly.pdbx_strand_id
1 'polypeptide(L)'
;LVNENGTITIGGSTGVAVAMGLYYYLTNYCTVNNWAGQQLDIPKELPKLPKSGVTVSANDRFRYYQNVCTVSYSFVWYKWEDWEKQLDWMALHGLNLPLAFTGQEAIFQRVYMKMGMTMKDMQTHFGGPAFQAWSRMGNMRGWGGPITQTWLNDQLILQHKILDRMRALGMIPVLPGFAGHVPEALSRIHPKANISQLGDWAGFSKKFCCTYLLDFGDPLFKEIGVSFIKEMEYEFGVDHIYNVDSFNEMKPKSGSAEYLQEVGSIIFDVLQTGDPDAIWLMQGWLFQDKQFWQQAQIKAMLTSVPEGKMIVLDLFSEVSPIYTYTESYYGQPYIWCMLHDFGGTMELYGALDSINTGPFEGRNMTNSTMVGLGLTPEGIYQNEVIYEFFMENVWRKQPRDITKWIADFTRKRYGKYNKFVDLAWQYLKKSVYNSTAGHEDFSTDVIVTRRPRYRNRLRPQVSTKLKNVHNMQNPHGILIFLFLL
;
A
#
# COMPACT_ATOMS: atom_id res chain seq x y z
N LEU A 1 1.07 -12.33 27.11
CA LEU A 1 1.60 -11.32 28.05
C LEU A 1 1.23 -11.73 29.47
N VAL A 2 2.19 -11.73 30.40
CA VAL A 2 1.98 -12.12 31.81
C VAL A 2 2.75 -11.19 32.75
N ASN A 3 2.31 -11.10 34.01
CA ASN A 3 3.11 -10.43 35.05
C ASN A 3 4.08 -11.46 35.66
N GLU A 4 5.37 -11.17 35.67
CA GLU A 4 6.39 -12.04 36.28
C GLU A 4 7.40 -11.19 37.05
N ASN A 5 7.61 -11.47 38.33
CA ASN A 5 8.65 -10.82 39.16
C ASN A 5 8.68 -9.28 39.10
N GLY A 6 7.51 -8.63 38.94
CA GLY A 6 7.42 -7.18 38.84
C GLY A 6 7.67 -6.60 37.43
N THR A 7 7.89 -7.44 36.43
CA THR A 7 7.99 -7.08 35.01
C THR A 7 6.79 -7.61 34.21
N ILE A 8 6.66 -7.14 32.97
CA ILE A 8 5.71 -7.64 31.99
C ILE A 8 6.47 -8.51 30.99
N THR A 9 6.20 -9.82 30.98
CA THR A 9 6.80 -10.75 30.02
C THR A 9 5.92 -10.86 28.78
N ILE A 10 6.52 -10.66 27.61
CA ILE A 10 5.87 -10.73 26.30
C ILE A 10 6.53 -11.85 25.49
N GLY A 11 5.74 -12.87 25.15
CA GLY A 11 6.14 -13.94 24.24
C GLY A 11 5.34 -13.86 22.94
N GLY A 12 5.94 -14.28 21.84
CA GLY A 12 5.32 -14.31 20.51
C GLY A 12 5.98 -15.36 19.62
N SER A 13 5.28 -15.77 18.56
CA SER A 13 5.78 -16.77 17.60
C SER A 13 6.84 -16.22 16.64
N THR A 14 6.93 -14.90 16.49
CA THR A 14 7.88 -14.17 15.63
C THR A 14 8.26 -12.84 16.29
N GLY A 15 9.30 -12.17 15.78
CA GLY A 15 9.68 -10.83 16.25
C GLY A 15 8.55 -9.81 16.12
N VAL A 16 7.84 -9.80 14.98
CA VAL A 16 6.64 -8.99 14.76
C VAL A 16 5.54 -9.30 15.78
N ALA A 17 5.33 -10.57 16.14
CA ALA A 17 4.32 -10.92 17.16
C ALA A 17 4.69 -10.39 18.56
N VAL A 18 5.98 -10.41 18.91
CA VAL A 18 6.47 -9.82 20.16
C VAL A 18 6.30 -8.29 20.15
N ALA A 19 6.65 -7.63 19.04
CA ALA A 19 6.47 -6.18 18.89
C ALA A 19 4.99 -5.77 18.94
N MET A 20 4.11 -6.51 18.28
CA MET A 20 2.66 -6.31 18.37
C MET A 20 2.14 -6.52 19.81
N GLY A 21 2.70 -7.49 20.54
CA GLY A 21 2.39 -7.68 21.96
C GLY A 21 2.81 -6.48 22.82
N LEU A 22 4.00 -5.92 22.57
CA LEU A 22 4.45 -4.68 23.20
C LEU A 22 3.50 -3.52 22.87
N TYR A 23 3.15 -3.35 21.60
CA TYR A 23 2.25 -2.29 21.17
C TYR A 23 0.85 -2.44 21.77
N TYR A 24 0.33 -3.66 21.85
CA TYR A 24 -0.93 -3.97 22.52
C TYR A 24 -0.88 -3.56 23.99
N TYR A 25 0.21 -3.89 24.70
CA TYR A 25 0.38 -3.50 26.11
C TYR A 25 0.39 -1.99 26.26
N LEU A 26 1.20 -1.30 25.46
CA LEU A 26 1.29 0.16 25.50
C LEU A 26 -0.07 0.79 25.23
N THR A 27 -0.72 0.44 24.12
CA THR A 27 -2.01 1.04 23.71
C THR A 27 -3.17 0.70 24.61
N ASN A 28 -3.21 -0.47 25.25
CA ASN A 28 -4.33 -0.84 26.13
C ASN A 28 -4.14 -0.39 27.58
N TYR A 29 -2.89 -0.24 28.04
CA TYR A 29 -2.60 -0.01 29.46
C TYR A 29 -1.86 1.29 29.77
N CYS A 30 -1.09 1.84 28.83
CA CYS A 30 -0.19 2.97 29.09
C CYS A 30 -0.51 4.19 28.21
N THR A 31 -0.22 4.13 26.91
CA THR A 31 -0.12 5.28 26.02
C THR A 31 -0.27 4.93 24.53
N VAL A 32 -0.21 5.92 23.63
CA VAL A 32 -0.25 5.77 22.16
C VAL A 32 1.00 6.38 21.51
N ASN A 33 1.49 5.76 20.44
CA ASN A 33 2.67 6.21 19.68
C ASN A 33 2.40 6.07 18.18
N ASN A 34 2.48 7.17 17.42
CA ASN A 34 2.30 7.16 15.96
C ASN A 34 3.18 8.21 15.27
N TRP A 35 3.05 8.33 13.94
CA TRP A 35 3.89 9.19 13.12
C TRP A 35 3.92 10.67 13.55
N ALA A 36 2.79 11.24 13.97
CA ALA A 36 2.73 12.65 14.38
C ALA A 36 3.27 12.92 15.80
N GLY A 37 3.56 11.88 16.58
CA GLY A 37 4.15 12.06 17.89
C GLY A 37 3.94 10.90 18.84
N GLN A 38 4.77 10.92 19.88
CA GLN A 38 4.80 9.90 20.91
C GLN A 38 4.42 10.54 22.23
N GLN A 39 3.39 10.00 22.88
CA GLN A 39 3.17 10.25 24.31
C GLN A 39 3.87 9.08 25.01
N LEU A 40 4.99 9.31 25.70
CA LEU A 40 5.78 8.25 26.34
C LEU A 40 5.84 8.41 27.86
N ASP A 41 4.83 9.03 28.47
CA ASP A 41 4.72 9.12 29.92
C ASP A 41 4.23 7.79 30.49
N ILE A 42 5.14 6.81 30.49
CA ILE A 42 4.88 5.47 31.02
C ILE A 42 4.95 5.55 32.55
N PRO A 43 3.92 5.07 33.28
CA PRO A 43 3.94 5.07 34.74
C PRO A 43 5.16 4.34 35.30
N LYS A 44 5.76 4.88 36.37
CA LYS A 44 6.89 4.22 37.07
C LYS A 44 6.54 2.80 37.52
N GLU A 45 5.31 2.61 37.98
CA GLU A 45 4.76 1.28 38.24
C GLU A 45 3.90 0.85 37.06
N LEU A 46 4.38 -0.16 36.32
CA LEU A 46 3.70 -0.68 35.14
C LEU A 46 2.30 -1.23 35.49
N PRO A 47 1.24 -0.84 34.76
CA PRO A 47 -0.09 -1.39 34.97
C PRO A 47 -0.09 -2.92 34.87
N LYS A 48 -0.64 -3.57 35.90
CA LYS A 48 -0.67 -5.03 35.99
C LYS A 48 -1.71 -5.62 35.03
N LEU A 49 -1.33 -6.73 34.42
CA LEU A 49 -2.24 -7.56 33.62
C LEU A 49 -3.15 -8.41 34.53
N PRO A 50 -4.28 -8.93 34.01
CA PRO A 50 -5.04 -9.96 34.70
C PRO A 50 -4.16 -11.14 35.13
N LYS A 51 -4.51 -11.82 36.23
CA LYS A 51 -3.75 -12.97 36.75
C LYS A 51 -3.58 -14.10 35.74
N SER A 52 -4.57 -14.28 34.86
CA SER A 52 -4.55 -15.27 33.77
C SER A 52 -3.59 -14.90 32.62
N GLY A 53 -3.03 -13.69 32.62
CA GLY A 53 -2.37 -13.12 31.46
C GLY A 53 -3.35 -12.71 30.36
N VAL A 54 -2.78 -12.24 29.26
CA VAL A 54 -3.50 -11.86 28.03
C VAL A 54 -2.84 -12.53 26.83
N THR A 55 -3.66 -13.18 26.00
CA THR A 55 -3.25 -13.76 24.72
C THR A 55 -3.94 -13.00 23.60
N VAL A 56 -3.16 -12.51 22.64
CA VAL A 56 -3.64 -11.80 21.46
C VAL A 56 -3.11 -12.53 20.24
N SER A 57 -4.00 -12.90 19.32
CA SER A 57 -3.64 -13.59 18.09
C SER A 57 -4.14 -12.78 16.91
N ALA A 58 -3.29 -12.61 15.89
CA ALA A 58 -3.72 -12.07 14.62
C ALA A 58 -4.79 -13.00 14.00
N ASN A 59 -5.76 -12.41 13.31
CA ASN A 59 -6.83 -13.13 12.64
C ASN A 59 -6.35 -13.85 11.38
N ASP A 60 -5.39 -13.25 10.69
CA ASP A 60 -5.01 -13.60 9.34
C ASP A 60 -3.51 -13.85 9.21
N ARG A 61 -3.12 -14.58 8.17
CA ARG A 61 -1.72 -14.91 7.88
C ARG A 61 -0.90 -13.64 7.58
N PHE A 62 -1.47 -12.73 6.80
CA PHE A 62 -0.77 -11.55 6.31
C PHE A 62 -1.34 -10.25 6.87
N ARG A 63 -0.43 -9.35 7.23
CA ARG A 63 -0.70 -7.94 7.49
C ARG A 63 0.25 -7.15 6.59
N TYR A 64 -0.28 -6.72 5.46
CA TYR A 64 0.46 -6.12 4.36
C TYR A 64 0.67 -4.62 4.56
N TYR A 65 1.80 -4.10 4.09
CA TYR A 65 2.03 -2.66 4.07
C TYR A 65 2.79 -2.17 2.85
N GLN A 66 2.25 -1.05 2.34
CA GLN A 66 2.76 -0.06 1.40
C GLN A 66 1.99 -0.06 0.07
N ASN A 67 1.81 1.13 -0.49
CA ASN A 67 1.50 1.29 -1.89
C ASN A 67 2.82 1.41 -2.67
N VAL A 68 2.83 1.00 -3.93
CA VAL A 68 3.96 1.31 -4.83
C VAL A 68 4.18 2.82 -4.97
N CYS A 69 3.14 3.65 -4.77
CA CYS A 69 3.22 5.11 -4.72
C CYS A 69 3.96 5.66 -3.48
N THR A 70 3.88 4.98 -2.32
CA THR A 70 4.45 5.46 -1.05
C THR A 70 5.95 5.70 -1.13
N VAL A 71 6.64 4.93 -1.97
CA VAL A 71 8.09 5.07 -2.20
C VAL A 71 8.46 6.44 -2.79
N SER A 72 7.57 7.05 -3.58
CA SER A 72 7.81 8.33 -4.25
C SER A 72 7.24 9.50 -3.46
N TYR A 73 6.04 9.34 -2.88
CA TYR A 73 5.40 10.42 -2.12
C TYR A 73 5.92 10.57 -0.69
N SER A 74 6.48 9.53 -0.08
CA SER A 74 6.91 9.57 1.32
C SER A 74 8.34 9.11 1.54
N PHE A 75 8.80 8.04 0.89
CA PHE A 75 10.10 7.42 1.24
C PHE A 75 11.28 7.91 0.39
N VAL A 76 11.06 8.70 -0.66
CA VAL A 76 12.10 9.06 -1.64
C VAL A 76 13.36 9.66 -1.01
N TRP A 77 13.23 10.39 0.10
CA TRP A 77 14.36 11.04 0.79
C TRP A 77 14.72 10.38 2.12
N TYR A 78 14.15 9.20 2.41
CA TYR A 78 14.46 8.49 3.65
C TYR A 78 15.91 8.06 3.67
N LYS A 79 16.53 8.26 4.83
CA LYS A 79 17.78 7.61 5.19
C LYS A 79 17.51 6.34 5.98
N TRP A 80 18.57 5.65 6.38
CA TRP A 80 18.45 4.47 7.22
C TRP A 80 17.71 4.77 8.53
N GLU A 81 17.97 5.92 9.15
CA GLU A 81 17.37 6.28 10.44
C GLU A 81 15.86 6.52 10.34
N ASP A 82 15.36 6.90 9.16
CA ASP A 82 13.93 7.03 8.90
C ASP A 82 13.30 5.66 8.64
N TRP A 83 13.98 4.81 7.85
CA TRP A 83 13.56 3.44 7.59
C TRP A 83 13.53 2.58 8.86
N GLU A 84 14.52 2.72 9.75
CA GLU A 84 14.56 1.98 11.01
C GLU A 84 13.33 2.28 11.87
N LYS A 85 12.97 3.57 12.02
CA LYS A 85 11.74 3.97 12.72
C LYS A 85 10.49 3.44 12.04
N GLN A 86 10.47 3.45 10.71
CA GLN A 86 9.33 2.95 9.94
C GLN A 86 9.17 1.44 10.10
N LEU A 87 10.26 0.67 10.13
CA LEU A 87 10.26 -0.77 10.37
C LEU A 87 9.85 -1.12 11.81
N ASP A 88 10.25 -0.31 12.79
CA ASP A 88 9.76 -0.44 14.17
C ASP A 88 8.25 -0.16 14.24
N TRP A 89 7.77 0.90 13.57
CA TRP A 89 6.33 1.17 13.46
C TRP A 89 5.58 0.01 12.81
N MET A 90 6.13 -0.55 11.72
CA MET A 90 5.56 -1.74 11.06
C MET A 90 5.43 -2.92 12.04
N ALA A 91 6.50 -3.23 12.77
CA ALA A 91 6.53 -4.35 13.71
C ALA A 91 5.54 -4.15 14.88
N LEU A 92 5.47 -2.94 15.44
CA LEU A 92 4.51 -2.58 16.50
C LEU A 92 3.06 -2.77 16.04
N HIS A 93 2.75 -2.45 14.79
CA HIS A 93 1.42 -2.64 14.21
C HIS A 93 1.18 -4.07 13.72
N GLY A 94 2.13 -4.98 13.95
CA GLY A 94 2.03 -6.37 13.55
C GLY A 94 2.15 -6.58 12.05
N LEU A 95 2.64 -5.63 11.25
CA LEU A 95 2.83 -5.80 9.81
C LEU A 95 3.92 -6.84 9.51
N ASN A 96 3.66 -7.79 8.62
CA ASN A 96 4.59 -8.87 8.29
C ASN A 96 4.78 -9.15 6.79
N LEU A 97 4.11 -8.41 5.91
CA LEU A 97 4.27 -8.55 4.46
C LEU A 97 4.48 -7.15 3.81
N PRO A 98 5.61 -6.46 4.06
CA PRO A 98 5.88 -5.14 3.48
C PRO A 98 6.48 -5.22 2.07
N LEU A 99 6.20 -4.22 1.22
CA LEU A 99 6.98 -4.01 -0.02
C LEU A 99 8.43 -3.62 0.30
N ALA A 100 9.39 -4.11 -0.50
CA ALA A 100 10.81 -3.79 -0.38
C ALA A 100 11.42 -3.49 -1.76
N PHE A 101 11.09 -2.33 -2.31
CA PHE A 101 11.39 -1.94 -3.69
C PHE A 101 12.64 -1.06 -3.86
N THR A 102 13.28 -0.67 -2.75
CA THR A 102 14.45 0.20 -2.76
C THR A 102 15.61 -0.45 -3.52
N GLY A 103 16.28 0.31 -4.39
CA GLY A 103 17.44 -0.17 -5.14
C GLY A 103 17.15 -1.01 -6.39
N GLN A 104 15.89 -1.30 -6.74
CA GLN A 104 15.58 -2.17 -7.89
C GLN A 104 16.12 -1.65 -9.24
N GLU A 105 16.28 -0.33 -9.42
CA GLU A 105 16.87 0.25 -10.63
C GLU A 105 18.31 -0.23 -10.84
N ALA A 106 19.06 -0.50 -9.76
CA ALA A 106 20.43 -0.99 -9.86
C ALA A 106 20.47 -2.45 -10.32
N ILE A 107 19.45 -3.24 -9.98
CA ILE A 107 19.30 -4.62 -10.46
C ILE A 107 18.91 -4.63 -11.94
N PHE A 108 17.95 -3.79 -12.33
CA PHE A 108 17.62 -3.59 -13.75
C PHE A 108 18.82 -3.07 -14.55
N GLN A 109 19.62 -2.16 -14.00
CA GLN A 109 20.86 -1.71 -14.63
C GLN A 109 21.77 -2.90 -14.96
N ARG A 110 22.00 -3.83 -14.02
CA ARG A 110 22.84 -5.00 -14.26
C ARG A 110 22.27 -5.89 -15.37
N VAL A 111 20.97 -6.18 -15.32
CA VAL A 111 20.28 -7.00 -16.34
C VAL A 111 20.43 -6.36 -17.72
N TYR A 112 20.07 -5.09 -17.87
CA TYR A 112 20.10 -4.42 -19.17
C TYR A 112 21.51 -4.16 -19.70
N MET A 113 22.49 -3.90 -18.83
CA MET A 113 23.88 -3.76 -19.28
C MET A 113 24.49 -5.08 -19.77
N LYS A 114 24.08 -6.23 -19.20
CA LYS A 114 24.46 -7.55 -19.75
C LYS A 114 23.92 -7.78 -21.17
N MET A 115 22.82 -7.13 -21.52
CA MET A 115 22.24 -7.14 -22.87
C MET A 115 22.89 -6.09 -23.80
N GLY A 116 23.93 -5.38 -23.37
CA GLY A 116 24.64 -4.39 -24.18
C GLY A 116 24.05 -2.98 -24.15
N MET A 117 23.15 -2.67 -23.21
CA MET A 117 22.70 -1.29 -22.98
C MET A 117 23.77 -0.47 -22.25
N THR A 118 23.79 0.83 -22.51
CA THR A 118 24.67 1.79 -21.84
C THR A 118 23.98 2.47 -20.67
N MET A 119 24.75 3.10 -19.78
CA MET A 119 24.17 3.92 -18.72
C MET A 119 23.32 5.07 -19.28
N LYS A 120 23.64 5.60 -20.47
CA LYS A 120 22.84 6.65 -21.12
C LYS A 120 21.46 6.11 -21.51
N ASP A 121 21.36 4.86 -21.94
CA ASP A 121 20.07 4.23 -22.25
C ASP A 121 19.22 4.14 -20.97
N MET A 122 19.83 3.72 -19.84
CA MET A 122 19.17 3.68 -18.53
C MET A 122 18.67 5.04 -18.06
N GLN A 123 19.47 6.09 -18.25
CA GLN A 123 19.12 7.47 -17.87
C GLN A 123 17.91 8.04 -18.63
N THR A 124 17.57 7.48 -19.78
CA THR A 124 16.36 7.84 -20.53
C THR A 124 15.15 6.97 -20.20
N HIS A 125 15.37 5.85 -19.52
CA HIS A 125 14.32 4.91 -19.13
C HIS A 125 13.84 5.18 -17.70
N PHE A 126 14.75 5.18 -16.72
CA PHE A 126 14.39 5.38 -15.32
C PHE A 126 13.88 6.79 -15.05
N GLY A 127 12.79 6.91 -14.31
CA GLY A 127 12.35 8.17 -13.72
C GLY A 127 13.39 8.74 -12.75
N GLY A 128 13.23 10.01 -12.39
CA GLY A 128 13.95 10.61 -11.28
C GLY A 128 13.52 10.00 -9.94
N PRO A 129 14.28 10.24 -8.84
CA PRO A 129 14.01 9.66 -7.53
C PRO A 129 12.55 9.80 -7.07
N ALA A 130 11.95 10.97 -7.25
CA ALA A 130 10.58 11.26 -6.80
C ALA A 130 9.47 10.75 -7.75
N PHE A 131 9.84 10.05 -8.82
CA PHE A 131 8.90 9.56 -9.84
C PHE A 131 9.04 8.06 -10.10
N GLN A 132 9.79 7.34 -9.25
CA GLN A 132 10.05 5.93 -9.48
C GLN A 132 8.81 5.05 -9.43
N ALA A 133 7.78 5.41 -8.64
CA ALA A 133 6.53 4.64 -8.59
C ALA A 133 5.92 4.47 -9.99
N TRP A 134 5.65 5.58 -10.68
CA TRP A 134 5.08 5.56 -12.03
C TRP A 134 6.05 5.10 -13.10
N SER A 135 7.36 5.27 -12.89
CA SER A 135 8.36 4.71 -13.79
C SER A 135 8.37 3.18 -13.75
N ARG A 136 8.28 2.58 -12.54
CA ARG A 136 8.27 1.12 -12.33
C ARG A 136 7.00 0.47 -12.84
N MET A 137 5.86 1.14 -12.66
CA MET A 137 4.56 0.73 -13.21
C MET A 137 4.42 0.96 -14.73
N GLY A 138 5.46 1.46 -15.40
CA GLY A 138 5.47 1.66 -16.85
C GLY A 138 4.62 2.83 -17.35
N ASN A 139 4.10 3.68 -16.47
CA ASN A 139 3.26 4.83 -16.87
C ASN A 139 4.09 5.96 -17.53
N MET A 140 5.34 6.11 -17.12
CA MET A 140 6.24 7.15 -17.60
C MET A 140 7.69 6.64 -17.69
N ARG A 141 8.55 7.42 -18.34
CA ARG A 141 9.99 7.14 -18.46
C ARG A 141 10.81 8.42 -18.42
N GLY A 142 11.99 8.38 -17.82
CA GLY A 142 13.01 9.45 -17.89
C GLY A 142 12.67 10.79 -17.21
N TRP A 143 11.42 11.06 -16.82
CA TRP A 143 11.03 12.34 -16.23
C TRP A 143 11.62 12.52 -14.82
N GLY A 144 12.12 13.73 -14.54
CA GLY A 144 12.79 14.06 -13.27
C GLY A 144 14.19 13.46 -13.12
N GLY A 145 14.67 12.69 -14.11
CA GLY A 145 16.01 12.15 -14.15
C GLY A 145 17.05 13.12 -14.72
N PRO A 146 18.28 12.65 -14.99
CA PRO A 146 18.74 11.27 -14.84
C PRO A 146 19.08 10.89 -13.39
N ILE A 147 18.91 9.61 -13.03
CA ILE A 147 19.53 9.07 -11.82
C ILE A 147 21.04 8.80 -12.05
N THR A 148 21.83 8.98 -10.99
CA THR A 148 23.30 8.82 -11.02
C THR A 148 23.72 7.43 -10.52
N GLN A 149 24.95 7.02 -10.83
CA GLN A 149 25.50 5.78 -10.26
C GLN A 149 25.60 5.84 -8.73
N THR A 150 25.93 7.01 -8.17
CA THR A 150 25.94 7.23 -6.72
C THR A 150 24.58 6.92 -6.11
N TRP A 151 23.50 7.45 -6.71
CA TRP A 151 22.14 7.15 -6.25
C TRP A 151 21.85 5.65 -6.27
N LEU A 152 22.18 4.96 -7.37
CA LEU A 152 21.98 3.50 -7.49
C LEU A 152 22.72 2.74 -6.39
N ASN A 153 23.98 3.09 -6.13
CA ASN A 153 24.79 2.45 -5.11
C ASN A 153 24.26 2.71 -3.69
N ASP A 154 23.84 3.96 -3.41
CA ASP A 154 23.28 4.32 -2.10
C ASP A 154 21.96 3.60 -1.82
N GLN A 155 21.10 3.47 -2.84
CA GLN A 155 19.84 2.72 -2.72
C GLN A 155 20.09 1.21 -2.53
N LEU A 156 21.09 0.62 -3.19
CA LEU A 156 21.48 -0.77 -2.93
C LEU A 156 21.90 -0.97 -1.46
N ILE A 157 22.77 -0.11 -0.94
CA ILE A 157 23.23 -0.18 0.46
C ILE A 157 22.05 -0.04 1.43
N LEU A 158 21.13 0.88 1.14
CA LEU A 158 19.95 1.09 1.97
C LEU A 158 19.03 -0.14 1.95
N GLN A 159 18.81 -0.76 0.79
CA GLN A 159 17.97 -1.95 0.66
C GLN A 159 18.49 -3.14 1.46
N HIS A 160 19.81 -3.37 1.47
CA HIS A 160 20.42 -4.41 2.32
C HIS A 160 20.03 -4.24 3.79
N LYS A 161 20.17 -3.03 4.33
CA LYS A 161 19.78 -2.74 5.73
C LYS A 161 18.29 -2.94 5.98
N ILE A 162 17.44 -2.54 5.03
CA ILE A 162 15.98 -2.70 5.12
C ILE A 162 15.62 -4.19 5.19
N LEU A 163 16.13 -4.99 4.26
CA LEU A 163 15.83 -6.43 4.18
C LEU A 163 16.34 -7.19 5.40
N ASP A 164 17.57 -6.91 5.85
CA ASP A 164 18.14 -7.52 7.06
C ASP A 164 17.25 -7.27 8.27
N ARG A 165 16.79 -6.04 8.46
CA ARG A 165 15.92 -5.67 9.59
C ARG A 165 14.52 -6.27 9.46
N MET A 166 13.93 -6.28 8.26
CA MET A 166 12.64 -6.94 8.01
C MET A 166 12.70 -8.43 8.37
N ARG A 167 13.72 -9.15 7.87
CA ARG A 167 13.90 -10.59 8.13
C ARG A 167 14.22 -10.87 9.60
N ALA A 168 15.04 -10.04 10.25
CA ALA A 168 15.32 -10.16 11.68
C ALA A 168 14.06 -10.00 12.56
N LEU A 169 13.09 -9.19 12.11
CA LEU A 169 11.78 -9.06 12.76
C LEU A 169 10.83 -10.23 12.42
N GLY A 170 11.15 -11.04 11.42
CA GLY A 170 10.29 -12.12 10.91
C GLY A 170 9.21 -11.63 9.94
N MET A 171 9.44 -10.50 9.27
CA MET A 171 8.65 -10.06 8.12
C MET A 171 9.06 -10.84 6.86
N ILE A 172 8.16 -10.89 5.88
CA ILE A 172 8.37 -11.45 4.55
C ILE A 172 8.41 -10.27 3.56
N PRO A 173 9.59 -9.77 3.17
CA PRO A 173 9.70 -8.71 2.18
C PRO A 173 9.12 -9.13 0.83
N VAL A 174 8.28 -8.29 0.23
CA VAL A 174 7.82 -8.47 -1.14
C VAL A 174 8.79 -7.77 -2.08
N LEU A 175 9.44 -8.55 -2.93
CA LEU A 175 10.40 -8.06 -3.92
C LEU A 175 9.69 -7.72 -5.24
N PRO A 176 10.24 -6.82 -6.08
CA PRO A 176 9.69 -6.59 -7.41
C PRO A 176 9.92 -7.80 -8.33
N GLY A 177 9.12 -7.92 -9.39
CA GLY A 177 9.40 -8.76 -10.54
C GLY A 177 9.32 -7.99 -11.86
N PHE A 178 9.55 -8.67 -12.98
CA PHE A 178 9.56 -8.02 -14.30
C PHE A 178 8.15 -7.97 -14.92
N ALA A 179 7.66 -6.76 -15.18
CA ALA A 179 6.31 -6.52 -15.70
C ALA A 179 6.23 -6.31 -17.23
N GLY A 180 7.35 -6.44 -17.96
CA GLY A 180 7.40 -6.28 -19.41
C GLY A 180 7.79 -4.90 -19.93
N HIS A 181 7.83 -3.88 -19.06
CA HIS A 181 8.26 -2.52 -19.45
C HIS A 181 9.76 -2.48 -19.70
N VAL A 182 10.19 -1.97 -20.85
CA VAL A 182 11.59 -2.03 -21.29
C VAL A 182 12.11 -0.67 -21.77
N PRO A 183 13.44 -0.44 -21.73
CA PRO A 183 14.06 0.71 -22.37
C PRO A 183 13.86 0.70 -23.89
N GLU A 184 13.72 1.88 -24.49
CA GLU A 184 13.69 2.07 -25.95
C GLU A 184 14.91 1.47 -26.66
N ALA A 185 16.06 1.48 -25.99
CA ALA A 185 17.30 0.91 -26.48
C ALA A 185 17.21 -0.59 -26.78
N LEU A 186 16.25 -1.31 -26.20
CA LEU A 186 16.05 -2.73 -26.50
C LEU A 186 15.73 -2.94 -27.97
N SER A 187 14.89 -2.10 -28.59
CA SER A 187 14.58 -2.18 -30.02
C SER A 187 15.79 -1.90 -30.92
N ARG A 188 16.74 -1.08 -30.46
CA ARG A 188 18.00 -0.80 -31.17
C ARG A 188 18.95 -1.98 -31.14
N ILE A 189 19.03 -2.68 -30.00
CA ILE A 189 19.97 -3.78 -29.76
C ILE A 189 19.41 -5.11 -30.27
N HIS A 190 18.10 -5.33 -30.07
CA HIS A 190 17.36 -6.51 -30.50
C HIS A 190 16.27 -6.09 -31.50
N PRO A 191 16.61 -5.83 -32.77
CA PRO A 191 15.67 -5.28 -33.76
C PRO A 191 14.55 -6.26 -34.18
N LYS A 192 14.63 -7.53 -33.76
CA LYS A 192 13.59 -8.54 -33.97
C LYS A 192 12.61 -8.64 -32.79
N ALA A 193 12.88 -7.95 -31.68
CA ALA A 193 12.03 -7.98 -30.50
C ALA A 193 10.66 -7.38 -30.83
N ASN A 194 9.60 -8.08 -30.45
CA ASN A 194 8.23 -7.60 -30.60
C ASN A 194 7.91 -6.61 -29.46
N ILE A 195 8.06 -5.33 -29.74
CA ILE A 195 7.88 -4.26 -28.75
C ILE A 195 6.80 -3.30 -29.25
N SER A 196 5.82 -3.05 -28.38
CA SER A 196 4.76 -2.08 -28.60
C SER A 196 4.95 -0.84 -27.73
N GLN A 197 4.36 0.29 -28.11
CA GLN A 197 4.27 1.46 -27.24
C GLN A 197 2.91 1.50 -26.56
N LEU A 198 2.91 1.73 -25.25
CA LEU A 198 1.70 1.96 -24.49
C LEU A 198 1.11 3.35 -24.78
N GLY A 199 -0.14 3.55 -24.35
CA GLY A 199 -0.83 4.83 -24.47
C GLY A 199 -0.16 5.97 -23.67
N ASP A 200 -0.64 7.18 -23.90
CA ASP A 200 -0.29 8.33 -23.06
C ASP A 200 -0.97 8.18 -21.69
N TRP A 201 -0.19 8.40 -20.63
CA TRP A 201 -0.66 8.46 -19.25
C TRP A 201 -0.45 9.87 -18.70
N ALA A 202 -1.48 10.45 -18.10
CA ALA A 202 -1.49 11.77 -17.48
C ALA A 202 -1.04 12.97 -18.36
N GLY A 203 -0.98 12.81 -19.69
CA GLY A 203 -0.67 13.90 -20.63
C GLY A 203 0.81 14.25 -20.69
N PHE A 204 1.70 13.30 -20.41
CA PHE A 204 3.13 13.49 -20.58
C PHE A 204 3.48 13.64 -22.07
N SER A 205 4.44 14.51 -22.39
CA SER A 205 4.94 14.59 -23.77
C SER A 205 5.51 13.23 -24.23
N LYS A 206 5.55 12.97 -25.54
CA LYS A 206 6.12 11.75 -26.14
C LYS A 206 7.52 11.36 -25.66
N LYS A 207 8.30 12.33 -25.16
CA LYS A 207 9.61 12.11 -24.57
C LYS A 207 9.55 11.31 -23.25
N PHE A 208 8.48 11.46 -22.47
CA PHE A 208 8.36 10.96 -21.10
C PHE A 208 7.17 10.00 -20.89
N CYS A 209 6.25 9.89 -21.85
CA CYS A 209 5.14 8.94 -21.82
C CYS A 209 5.47 7.63 -22.57
N CYS A 210 4.41 6.86 -22.80
CA CYS A 210 4.27 5.94 -23.92
C CYS A 210 5.39 4.89 -23.91
N THR A 211 5.54 4.29 -22.73
CA THR A 211 6.58 3.34 -22.41
C THR A 211 6.50 2.14 -23.34
N TYR A 212 7.65 1.54 -23.60
CA TYR A 212 7.77 0.37 -24.45
C TYR A 212 7.41 -0.88 -23.63
N LEU A 213 6.46 -1.65 -24.13
CA LEU A 213 6.04 -2.93 -23.58
C LEU A 213 6.54 -4.04 -24.51
N LEU A 214 7.42 -4.89 -23.98
CA LEU A 214 7.83 -6.12 -24.64
C LEU A 214 6.67 -7.09 -24.67
N ASP A 215 6.40 -7.68 -25.82
CA ASP A 215 5.35 -8.66 -25.97
C ASP A 215 5.60 -9.88 -25.08
N PHE A 216 4.58 -10.35 -24.39
CA PHE A 216 4.70 -11.47 -23.45
C PHE A 216 5.16 -12.76 -24.16
N GLY A 217 4.78 -12.96 -25.43
CA GLY A 217 5.22 -14.11 -26.23
C GLY A 217 6.63 -13.98 -26.82
N ASP A 218 7.30 -12.84 -26.66
CA ASP A 218 8.68 -12.67 -27.12
C ASP A 218 9.65 -13.43 -26.21
N PRO A 219 10.60 -14.23 -26.75
CA PRO A 219 11.57 -14.97 -25.94
C PRO A 219 12.38 -14.09 -24.96
N LEU A 220 12.61 -12.81 -25.31
CA LEU A 220 13.31 -11.88 -24.44
C LEU A 220 12.53 -11.56 -23.16
N PHE A 221 11.20 -11.72 -23.15
CA PHE A 221 10.39 -11.47 -21.95
C PHE A 221 10.81 -12.42 -20.83
N LYS A 222 10.90 -13.71 -21.15
CA LYS A 222 11.35 -14.75 -20.21
C LYS A 222 12.82 -14.59 -19.85
N GLU A 223 13.68 -14.29 -20.82
CA GLU A 223 15.11 -14.07 -20.57
C GLU A 223 15.35 -12.93 -19.57
N ILE A 224 14.74 -11.76 -19.81
CA ILE A 224 14.88 -10.57 -18.94
C ILE A 224 14.29 -10.86 -17.57
N GLY A 225 13.08 -11.40 -17.52
CA GLY A 225 12.38 -11.61 -16.25
C GLY A 225 13.08 -12.63 -15.36
N VAL A 226 13.53 -13.76 -15.91
CA VAL A 226 14.29 -14.76 -15.14
C VAL A 226 15.65 -14.18 -14.71
N SER A 227 16.33 -13.46 -15.59
CA SER A 227 17.59 -12.78 -15.25
C SER A 227 17.41 -11.80 -14.09
N PHE A 228 16.31 -11.04 -14.09
CA PHE A 228 15.99 -10.12 -13.00
C PHE A 228 15.77 -10.83 -11.67
N ILE A 229 14.96 -11.89 -11.63
CA ILE A 229 14.76 -12.67 -10.39
C ILE A 229 16.08 -13.27 -9.89
N LYS A 230 16.94 -13.79 -10.79
CA LYS A 230 18.26 -14.32 -10.42
C LYS A 230 19.23 -13.26 -9.92
N GLU A 231 19.22 -12.05 -10.47
CA GLU A 231 20.02 -10.94 -9.94
C GLU A 231 19.50 -10.44 -8.58
N MET A 232 18.18 -10.41 -8.38
CA MET A 232 17.57 -10.13 -7.08
C MET A 232 17.98 -11.18 -6.04
N GLU A 233 17.89 -12.48 -6.38
CA GLU A 233 18.31 -13.58 -5.52
C GLU A 233 19.80 -13.51 -5.19
N TYR A 234 20.65 -13.26 -6.18
CA TYR A 234 22.09 -13.14 -5.99
C TYR A 234 22.47 -11.96 -5.09
N GLU A 235 21.86 -10.78 -5.29
CA GLU A 235 22.19 -9.60 -4.50
C GLU A 235 21.60 -9.68 -3.08
N PHE A 236 20.33 -10.03 -2.95
CA PHE A 236 19.57 -9.81 -1.72
C PHE A 236 19.06 -11.08 -1.05
N GLY A 237 19.11 -12.23 -1.71
CA GLY A 237 18.29 -13.39 -1.36
C GLY A 237 16.79 -13.11 -1.57
N VAL A 238 15.94 -14.13 -1.42
CA VAL A 238 14.50 -14.03 -1.70
C VAL A 238 13.66 -14.60 -0.57
N ASP A 239 12.42 -14.12 -0.50
CA ASP A 239 11.38 -14.59 0.43
C ASP A 239 10.12 -15.06 -0.34
N HIS A 240 10.31 -15.40 -1.61
CA HIS A 240 9.39 -16.07 -2.53
C HIS A 240 8.11 -15.31 -2.93
N ILE A 241 7.92 -14.06 -2.51
CA ILE A 241 6.77 -13.25 -2.91
C ILE A 241 7.22 -12.07 -3.76
N TYR A 242 6.70 -12.00 -4.99
CA TYR A 242 7.07 -10.98 -5.97
C TYR A 242 5.86 -10.17 -6.41
N ASN A 243 6.00 -8.84 -6.42
CA ASN A 243 4.97 -7.96 -6.97
C ASN A 243 5.26 -7.58 -8.43
N VAL A 244 4.26 -7.81 -9.29
CA VAL A 244 4.32 -7.57 -10.74
C VAL A 244 2.98 -7.00 -11.21
N ASP A 245 3.00 -5.82 -11.83
CA ASP A 245 1.81 -5.14 -12.35
C ASP A 245 2.10 -4.53 -13.74
N SER A 246 1.63 -5.16 -14.81
CA SER A 246 1.91 -4.72 -16.19
C SER A 246 0.96 -3.65 -16.73
N PHE A 247 -0.21 -3.50 -16.12
CA PHE A 247 -1.31 -2.71 -16.67
C PHE A 247 -1.93 -1.74 -15.66
N ASN A 248 -1.14 -1.29 -14.67
CA ASN A 248 -1.62 -0.29 -13.72
C ASN A 248 -1.95 1.02 -14.44
N GLU A 249 -3.24 1.37 -14.53
CA GLU A 249 -3.76 2.53 -15.28
C GLU A 249 -3.38 2.56 -16.77
N MET A 250 -3.00 1.41 -17.32
CA MET A 250 -2.65 1.24 -18.73
C MET A 250 -3.55 0.18 -19.34
N LYS A 251 -4.01 0.39 -20.58
CA LYS A 251 -4.86 -0.60 -21.25
C LYS A 251 -4.01 -1.67 -21.94
N PRO A 252 -4.29 -2.97 -21.71
CA PRO A 252 -3.70 -4.05 -22.49
C PRO A 252 -4.02 -3.90 -23.99
N LYS A 253 -3.17 -4.45 -24.86
CA LYS A 253 -3.38 -4.38 -26.33
C LYS A 253 -4.65 -5.08 -26.82
N SER A 254 -5.17 -6.04 -26.04
CA SER A 254 -6.41 -6.77 -26.30
C SER A 254 -7.16 -7.02 -25.01
N GLY A 255 -8.50 -6.97 -25.07
CA GLY A 255 -9.41 -7.36 -23.98
C GLY A 255 -9.97 -8.78 -24.12
N SER A 256 -9.45 -9.58 -25.07
CA SER A 256 -9.85 -10.99 -25.22
C SER A 256 -9.39 -11.81 -24.02
N ALA A 257 -10.22 -12.74 -23.55
CA ALA A 257 -9.91 -13.60 -22.42
C ALA A 257 -8.65 -14.44 -22.66
N GLU A 258 -8.46 -14.95 -23.86
CA GLU A 258 -7.32 -15.78 -24.25
C GLU A 258 -5.99 -15.03 -24.08
N TYR A 259 -5.96 -13.77 -24.54
CA TYR A 259 -4.79 -12.91 -24.38
C TYR A 259 -4.48 -12.61 -22.91
N LEU A 260 -5.49 -12.26 -22.11
CA LEU A 260 -5.26 -11.93 -20.69
C LEU A 260 -4.85 -13.16 -19.87
N GLN A 261 -5.38 -14.33 -20.24
CA GLN A 261 -4.94 -15.60 -19.66
C GLN A 261 -3.49 -15.90 -20.02
N GLU A 262 -3.12 -15.74 -21.29
CA GLU A 262 -1.74 -15.93 -21.77
C GLU A 262 -0.77 -15.00 -21.03
N VAL A 263 -1.11 -13.71 -20.90
CA VAL A 263 -0.30 -12.74 -20.16
C VAL A 263 -0.02 -13.22 -18.74
N GLY A 264 -1.07 -13.62 -18.01
CA GLY A 264 -0.90 -14.07 -16.62
C GLY A 264 -0.12 -15.37 -16.48
N SER A 265 -0.35 -16.34 -17.37
CA SER A 265 0.40 -17.58 -17.38
C SER A 265 1.89 -17.35 -17.67
N ILE A 266 2.23 -16.43 -18.59
CA ILE A 266 3.62 -16.10 -18.91
C ILE A 266 4.31 -15.37 -17.76
N ILE A 267 3.66 -14.35 -17.17
CA ILE A 267 4.23 -13.64 -16.01
C ILE A 267 4.54 -14.64 -14.89
N PHE A 268 3.61 -15.54 -14.59
CA PHE A 268 3.82 -16.54 -13.55
C PHE A 268 4.89 -17.58 -13.91
N ASP A 269 4.94 -18.06 -15.16
CA ASP A 269 6.01 -18.96 -15.63
C ASP A 269 7.40 -18.33 -15.49
N VAL A 270 7.54 -17.03 -15.76
CA VAL A 270 8.79 -16.29 -15.53
C VAL A 270 9.18 -16.30 -14.06
N LEU A 271 8.24 -15.95 -13.17
CA LEU A 271 8.48 -15.96 -11.73
C LEU A 271 8.87 -17.36 -11.25
N GLN A 272 8.11 -18.39 -11.63
CA GLN A 272 8.34 -19.78 -11.25
C GLN A 272 9.66 -20.33 -11.81
N THR A 273 10.07 -19.92 -13.01
CA THR A 273 11.35 -20.32 -13.59
C THR A 273 12.51 -19.65 -12.85
N GLY A 274 12.37 -18.39 -12.43
CA GLY A 274 13.35 -17.69 -11.61
C GLY A 274 13.44 -18.23 -10.19
N ASP A 275 12.31 -18.56 -9.58
CA ASP A 275 12.14 -19.06 -8.21
C ASP A 275 11.00 -20.10 -8.17
N PRO A 276 11.29 -21.40 -8.00
CA PRO A 276 10.27 -22.46 -7.99
C PRO A 276 9.16 -22.29 -6.94
N ASP A 277 9.45 -21.56 -5.86
CA ASP A 277 8.51 -21.33 -4.76
C ASP A 277 7.71 -20.03 -4.91
N ALA A 278 7.93 -19.29 -6.00
CA ALA A 278 7.33 -17.98 -6.24
C ALA A 278 5.80 -17.94 -6.04
N ILE A 279 5.37 -16.86 -5.40
CA ILE A 279 3.99 -16.41 -5.28
C ILE A 279 3.93 -15.01 -5.90
N TRP A 280 2.95 -14.81 -6.78
CA TRP A 280 2.72 -13.52 -7.40
C TRP A 280 1.78 -12.66 -6.55
N LEU A 281 2.27 -11.54 -6.02
CA LEU A 281 1.43 -10.49 -5.44
C LEU A 281 1.02 -9.48 -6.52
N MET A 282 -0.27 -9.23 -6.69
CA MET A 282 -0.80 -8.35 -7.74
C MET A 282 -1.68 -7.26 -7.15
N GLN A 283 -1.57 -6.02 -7.64
CA GLN A 283 -2.51 -4.96 -7.30
C GLN A 283 -3.84 -5.16 -8.02
N GLY A 284 -4.94 -5.23 -7.27
CA GLY A 284 -6.29 -5.29 -7.84
C GLY A 284 -6.78 -3.95 -8.44
N TRP A 285 -6.03 -2.86 -8.29
CA TRP A 285 -6.43 -1.50 -8.69
C TRP A 285 -6.91 -1.40 -10.14
N LEU A 286 -6.24 -2.09 -11.06
CA LEU A 286 -6.61 -2.07 -12.47
C LEU A 286 -8.06 -2.53 -12.73
N PHE A 287 -8.62 -3.40 -11.87
CA PHE A 287 -10.01 -3.84 -11.97
C PHE A 287 -11.04 -2.75 -11.60
N GLN A 288 -10.60 -1.59 -11.09
CA GLN A 288 -11.48 -0.42 -10.93
C GLN A 288 -11.89 0.18 -12.29
N ASP A 289 -11.13 -0.01 -13.37
CA ASP A 289 -11.59 0.29 -14.74
C ASP A 289 -12.59 -0.76 -15.23
N LYS A 290 -13.82 -0.67 -14.73
CA LYS A 290 -14.93 -1.57 -15.07
C LYS A 290 -15.36 -1.49 -16.53
N GLN A 291 -14.89 -0.50 -17.29
CA GLN A 291 -15.16 -0.43 -18.74
C GLN A 291 -14.36 -1.50 -19.49
N PHE A 292 -13.10 -1.69 -19.11
CA PHE A 292 -12.22 -2.69 -19.70
C PHE A 292 -12.29 -4.04 -18.95
N TRP A 293 -12.13 -4.01 -17.63
CA TRP A 293 -12.03 -5.19 -16.79
C TRP A 293 -13.42 -5.69 -16.37
N GLN A 294 -14.10 -6.36 -17.30
CA GLN A 294 -15.36 -7.05 -17.00
C GLN A 294 -15.08 -8.45 -16.46
N GLN A 295 -16.13 -9.13 -16.00
CA GLN A 295 -16.06 -10.44 -15.34
C GLN A 295 -15.21 -11.46 -16.12
N ALA A 296 -15.37 -11.56 -17.44
CA ALA A 296 -14.60 -12.49 -18.27
C ALA A 296 -13.10 -12.16 -18.29
N GLN A 297 -12.74 -10.88 -18.37
CA GLN A 297 -11.35 -10.41 -18.39
C GLN A 297 -10.67 -10.64 -17.03
N ILE A 298 -11.35 -10.26 -15.94
CA ILE A 298 -10.84 -10.46 -14.57
C ILE A 298 -10.65 -11.96 -14.32
N LYS A 299 -11.64 -12.78 -14.64
CA LYS A 299 -11.57 -14.24 -14.45
C LYS A 299 -10.43 -14.86 -15.24
N ALA A 300 -10.28 -14.50 -16.53
CA ALA A 300 -9.21 -15.03 -17.37
C ALA A 300 -7.81 -14.72 -16.80
N MET A 301 -7.61 -13.49 -16.31
CA MET A 301 -6.37 -13.08 -15.66
C MET A 301 -6.11 -13.87 -14.37
N LEU A 302 -7.08 -13.96 -13.47
CA LEU A 302 -6.88 -14.56 -12.14
C LEU A 302 -6.77 -16.09 -12.16
N THR A 303 -7.46 -16.76 -13.09
CA THR A 303 -7.39 -18.23 -13.24
C THR A 303 -6.30 -18.68 -14.22
N SER A 304 -5.43 -17.77 -14.65
CA SER A 304 -4.24 -18.11 -15.46
C SER A 304 -3.09 -18.70 -14.61
N VAL A 305 -3.20 -18.57 -13.29
CA VAL A 305 -2.22 -18.99 -12.29
C VAL A 305 -2.85 -20.04 -11.38
N PRO A 306 -2.11 -21.08 -10.93
CA PRO A 306 -2.63 -22.04 -9.97
C PRO A 306 -3.19 -21.36 -8.72
N GLU A 307 -4.24 -21.94 -8.14
CA GLU A 307 -4.85 -21.41 -6.92
C GLU A 307 -3.82 -21.37 -5.77
N GLY A 308 -3.76 -20.24 -5.07
CA GLY A 308 -2.81 -20.03 -3.97
C GLY A 308 -1.39 -19.63 -4.40
N LYS A 309 -1.12 -19.58 -5.71
CA LYS A 309 0.14 -19.05 -6.27
C LYS A 309 0.04 -17.59 -6.72
N MET A 310 -1.12 -16.98 -6.54
CA MET A 310 -1.35 -15.53 -6.63
C MET A 310 -1.98 -15.02 -5.33
N ILE A 311 -1.60 -13.82 -4.91
CA ILE A 311 -2.29 -13.06 -3.86
C ILE A 311 -2.69 -11.71 -4.46
N VAL A 312 -3.97 -11.37 -4.39
CA VAL A 312 -4.48 -10.09 -4.89
C VAL A 312 -4.61 -9.09 -3.74
N LEU A 313 -4.06 -7.88 -3.93
CA LEU A 313 -4.32 -6.76 -3.04
C LEU A 313 -5.62 -6.08 -3.48
N ASP A 314 -6.69 -6.23 -2.69
CA ASP A 314 -7.93 -5.47 -2.91
C ASP A 314 -7.72 -4.04 -2.41
N LEU A 315 -7.10 -3.24 -3.28
CA LEU A 315 -6.29 -2.09 -2.90
C LEU A 315 -7.08 -0.97 -2.21
N PHE A 316 -8.38 -0.86 -2.46
CA PHE A 316 -9.28 0.22 -2.00
C PHE A 316 -10.57 -0.35 -1.41
N SER A 317 -10.44 -1.36 -0.55
CA SER A 317 -11.57 -2.16 -0.07
C SER A 317 -12.55 -1.39 0.82
N GLU A 318 -12.09 -0.32 1.49
CA GLU A 318 -12.91 0.49 2.37
C GLU A 318 -13.92 1.37 1.63
N VAL A 319 -13.73 1.58 0.32
CA VAL A 319 -14.62 2.41 -0.51
C VAL A 319 -15.16 1.65 -1.72
N SER A 320 -14.31 0.94 -2.45
CA SER A 320 -14.69 0.23 -3.69
C SER A 320 -14.13 -1.20 -3.70
N PRO A 321 -14.67 -2.10 -2.85
CA PRO A 321 -14.16 -3.47 -2.72
C PRO A 321 -14.46 -4.32 -3.95
N ILE A 322 -13.41 -4.87 -4.58
CA ILE A 322 -13.51 -5.68 -5.80
C ILE A 322 -13.92 -7.13 -5.48
N TYR A 323 -13.53 -7.66 -4.31
CA TYR A 323 -13.84 -9.03 -3.89
C TYR A 323 -15.34 -9.34 -3.91
N THR A 324 -16.18 -8.31 -3.69
CA THR A 324 -17.64 -8.43 -3.58
C THR A 324 -18.33 -8.86 -4.87
N TYR A 325 -17.76 -8.55 -6.04
CA TYR A 325 -18.33 -8.89 -7.35
C TYR A 325 -17.43 -9.79 -8.19
N THR A 326 -16.32 -10.28 -7.63
CA THR A 326 -15.42 -11.25 -8.27
C THR A 326 -15.49 -12.61 -7.61
N GLU A 327 -16.54 -12.86 -6.83
CA GLU A 327 -16.73 -14.12 -6.07
C GLU A 327 -15.50 -14.45 -5.22
N SER A 328 -14.96 -13.43 -4.51
CA SER A 328 -13.69 -13.53 -3.80
C SER A 328 -12.51 -13.90 -4.72
N TYR A 329 -12.31 -13.11 -5.79
CA TYR A 329 -11.23 -13.27 -6.77
C TYR A 329 -11.18 -14.68 -7.42
N TYR A 330 -12.35 -15.28 -7.65
CA TYR A 330 -12.53 -16.61 -8.23
C TYR A 330 -11.65 -17.70 -7.61
N GLY A 331 -11.44 -17.64 -6.29
CA GLY A 331 -10.66 -18.63 -5.53
C GLY A 331 -9.22 -18.20 -5.22
N GLN A 332 -8.67 -17.17 -5.88
CA GLN A 332 -7.34 -16.69 -5.51
C GLN A 332 -7.37 -16.00 -4.13
N PRO A 333 -6.37 -16.22 -3.27
CA PRO A 333 -6.22 -15.48 -2.04
C PRO A 333 -6.19 -13.96 -2.24
N TYR A 334 -6.82 -13.21 -1.34
CA TYR A 334 -6.74 -11.75 -1.37
C TYR A 334 -6.48 -11.12 0.01
N ILE A 335 -5.95 -9.90 -0.01
CA ILE A 335 -5.73 -9.07 1.17
C ILE A 335 -6.66 -7.87 1.07
N TRP A 336 -7.52 -7.69 2.07
CA TRP A 336 -8.40 -6.53 2.18
C TRP A 336 -7.54 -5.32 2.58
N CYS A 337 -7.41 -4.33 1.71
CA CYS A 337 -6.56 -3.18 1.97
C CYS A 337 -7.36 -1.90 2.20
N MET A 338 -6.90 -1.08 3.15
CA MET A 338 -7.32 0.31 3.29
C MET A 338 -6.33 1.20 2.51
N LEU A 339 -6.79 1.80 1.42
CA LEU A 339 -5.98 2.76 0.66
C LEU A 339 -5.88 4.07 1.42
N HIS A 340 -7.04 4.64 1.77
CA HIS A 340 -7.24 5.89 2.50
C HIS A 340 -6.72 7.16 1.80
N ASP A 341 -5.43 7.22 1.50
CA ASP A 341 -4.75 8.43 1.02
C ASP A 341 -4.37 8.31 -0.46
N PHE A 342 -4.61 9.39 -1.20
CA PHE A 342 -4.16 9.59 -2.57
C PHE A 342 -3.20 10.78 -2.65
N GLY A 343 -2.04 10.61 -3.29
CA GLY A 343 -1.07 11.68 -3.51
C GLY A 343 -0.36 12.25 -2.27
N GLY A 344 -0.58 11.70 -1.07
CA GLY A 344 -0.09 12.29 0.18
C GLY A 344 -0.76 13.63 0.48
N THR A 345 -2.02 13.81 0.10
CA THR A 345 -2.75 15.05 0.31
C THR A 345 -3.05 15.27 1.79
N MET A 346 -2.88 16.52 2.24
CA MET A 346 -3.18 16.89 3.63
C MET A 346 -4.63 17.36 3.74
N GLU A 347 -5.49 16.48 4.23
CA GLU A 347 -6.85 16.82 4.66
C GLU A 347 -7.30 15.92 5.80
N LEU A 348 -8.35 16.35 6.50
CA LEU A 348 -9.00 15.47 7.48
C LEU A 348 -10.00 14.61 6.71
N TYR A 349 -9.75 13.31 6.67
CA TYR A 349 -10.58 12.35 5.95
C TYR A 349 -10.56 10.99 6.65
N GLY A 350 -11.64 10.22 6.51
CA GLY A 350 -11.70 8.83 6.92
C GLY A 350 -13.07 8.21 6.68
N ALA A 351 -13.13 6.88 6.71
CA ALA A 351 -14.35 6.08 6.56
C ALA A 351 -14.52 5.12 7.74
N LEU A 352 -14.58 5.69 8.97
CA LEU A 352 -14.55 4.92 10.23
C LEU A 352 -15.57 3.78 10.29
N ASP A 353 -16.81 3.98 9.83
CA ASP A 353 -17.81 2.91 9.82
C ASP A 353 -17.41 1.77 8.88
N SER A 354 -16.97 2.10 7.66
CA SER A 354 -16.55 1.10 6.66
C SER A 354 -15.38 0.26 7.16
N ILE A 355 -14.34 0.90 7.72
CA ILE A 355 -13.17 0.16 8.23
C ILE A 355 -13.46 -0.58 9.55
N ASN A 356 -14.57 -0.30 10.23
CA ASN A 356 -14.98 -1.01 11.44
C ASN A 356 -15.75 -2.30 11.12
N THR A 357 -16.43 -2.40 9.98
CA THR A 357 -17.22 -3.59 9.59
C THR A 357 -16.63 -4.35 8.42
N GLY A 358 -16.09 -3.66 7.40
CA GLY A 358 -15.63 -4.23 6.14
C GLY A 358 -14.64 -5.41 6.28
N PRO A 359 -13.59 -5.31 7.12
CA PRO A 359 -12.69 -6.43 7.40
C PRO A 359 -13.37 -7.71 7.90
N PHE A 360 -14.47 -7.59 8.65
CA PHE A 360 -15.22 -8.73 9.17
C PHE A 360 -16.16 -9.30 8.13
N GLU A 361 -16.80 -8.44 7.35
CA GLU A 361 -17.66 -8.83 6.22
C GLU A 361 -16.87 -9.59 5.16
N GLY A 362 -15.70 -9.08 4.76
CA GLY A 362 -14.82 -9.77 3.80
C GLY A 362 -14.40 -11.15 4.27
N ARG A 363 -14.02 -11.28 5.55
CA ARG A 363 -13.59 -12.57 6.14
C ARG A 363 -14.74 -13.57 6.28
N ASN A 364 -15.94 -13.09 6.59
CA ASN A 364 -17.12 -13.93 6.84
C ASN A 364 -17.97 -14.17 5.58
N MET A 365 -17.59 -13.60 4.43
CA MET A 365 -18.25 -13.86 3.15
C MET A 365 -18.20 -15.37 2.84
N THR A 366 -19.30 -15.91 2.29
CA THR A 366 -19.35 -17.30 1.83
C THR A 366 -18.23 -17.54 0.81
N ASN A 367 -17.42 -18.58 1.05
CA ASN A 367 -16.24 -18.92 0.23
C ASN A 367 -15.18 -17.82 0.18
N SER A 368 -15.08 -16.97 1.21
CA SER A 368 -14.02 -15.98 1.31
C SER A 368 -12.64 -16.62 1.22
N THR A 369 -11.79 -16.05 0.38
CA THR A 369 -10.37 -16.35 0.23
C THR A 369 -9.50 -15.27 0.85
N MET A 370 -10.07 -14.47 1.76
CA MET A 370 -9.34 -13.43 2.47
C MET A 370 -8.25 -14.05 3.36
N VAL A 371 -7.00 -13.64 3.14
CA VAL A 371 -5.82 -14.14 3.87
C VAL A 371 -5.08 -13.05 4.64
N GLY A 372 -5.58 -11.81 4.61
CA GLY A 372 -4.92 -10.71 5.29
C GLY A 372 -5.66 -9.39 5.29
N LEU A 373 -5.13 -8.46 6.09
CA LEU A 373 -5.43 -7.03 6.05
C LEU A 373 -4.22 -6.27 5.51
N GLY A 374 -4.45 -5.11 4.89
CA GLY A 374 -3.38 -4.31 4.31
C GLY A 374 -3.58 -2.81 4.47
N LEU A 375 -2.47 -2.09 4.53
CA LEU A 375 -2.43 -0.63 4.42
C LEU A 375 -1.75 -0.25 3.09
N THR A 376 -2.48 0.46 2.22
CA THR A 376 -2.04 0.83 0.86
C THR A 376 -2.11 2.35 0.59
N PRO A 377 -1.73 3.24 1.53
CA PRO A 377 -1.81 4.68 1.29
C PRO A 377 -0.76 5.13 0.28
N GLU A 378 -1.14 6.01 -0.65
CA GLU A 378 -0.18 6.60 -1.58
C GLU A 378 0.85 7.46 -0.85
N GLY A 379 0.47 8.20 0.19
CA GLY A 379 1.35 8.92 1.10
C GLY A 379 0.97 8.73 2.58
N ILE A 380 1.95 8.87 3.46
CA ILE A 380 1.77 8.79 4.93
C ILE A 380 2.00 10.14 5.60
N TYR A 381 2.03 10.18 6.94
CA TYR A 381 2.12 11.40 7.76
C TYR A 381 0.85 12.26 7.78
N GLN A 382 -0.31 11.63 7.72
CA GLN A 382 -1.61 12.26 7.90
C GLN A 382 -2.60 11.30 8.59
N ASN A 383 -3.71 11.85 9.12
CA ASN A 383 -4.86 11.13 9.67
C ASN A 383 -4.52 9.90 10.55
N GLU A 384 -3.54 9.98 11.46
CA GLU A 384 -3.05 8.79 12.18
C GLU A 384 -4.16 8.02 12.91
N VAL A 385 -5.20 8.72 13.38
CA VAL A 385 -6.38 8.10 14.03
C VAL A 385 -7.01 7.00 13.17
N ILE A 386 -7.00 7.14 11.85
CA ILE A 386 -7.61 6.19 10.92
C ILE A 386 -6.74 4.94 10.79
N TYR A 387 -5.42 5.10 10.67
CA TYR A 387 -4.48 3.99 10.63
C TYR A 387 -4.46 3.21 11.95
N GLU A 388 -4.44 3.91 13.08
CA GLU A 388 -4.52 3.32 14.43
C GLU A 388 -5.84 2.56 14.61
N PHE A 389 -6.95 3.14 14.13
CA PHE A 389 -8.24 2.46 14.16
C PHE A 389 -8.20 1.20 13.29
N PHE A 390 -7.73 1.30 12.05
CA PHE A 390 -7.72 0.16 11.14
C PHE A 390 -6.85 -1.00 11.66
N MET A 391 -5.66 -0.70 12.17
CA MET A 391 -4.70 -1.74 12.58
C MET A 391 -5.14 -2.55 13.80
N GLU A 392 -6.05 -2.06 14.64
CA GLU A 392 -6.63 -2.90 15.70
C GLU A 392 -7.50 -4.05 15.13
N ASN A 393 -7.98 -3.96 13.89
CA ASN A 393 -8.74 -5.06 13.26
C ASN A 393 -7.88 -6.30 13.00
N VAL A 394 -6.55 -6.19 13.08
CA VAL A 394 -5.62 -7.32 12.95
C VAL A 394 -5.90 -8.43 13.96
N TRP A 395 -6.33 -8.09 15.18
CA TRP A 395 -6.55 -9.06 16.27
C TRP A 395 -7.97 -9.06 16.83
N ARG A 396 -8.78 -8.03 16.52
CA ARG A 396 -10.18 -7.97 16.95
C ARG A 396 -11.03 -9.01 16.22
N LYS A 397 -12.01 -9.59 16.90
CA LYS A 397 -12.92 -10.60 16.33
C LYS A 397 -14.28 -10.05 15.90
N GLN A 398 -14.59 -8.82 16.29
CA GLN A 398 -15.87 -8.15 16.03
C GLN A 398 -15.64 -6.63 15.91
N PRO A 399 -16.55 -5.90 15.22
CA PRO A 399 -16.61 -4.46 15.24
C PRO A 399 -16.67 -3.90 16.67
N ARG A 400 -16.19 -2.67 16.86
CA ARG A 400 -16.17 -2.01 18.16
C ARG A 400 -16.94 -0.69 18.17
N ASP A 401 -17.26 -0.21 19.37
CA ASP A 401 -17.83 1.12 19.55
C ASP A 401 -16.79 2.19 19.22
N ILE A 402 -16.99 2.86 18.08
CA ILE A 402 -16.11 3.91 17.56
C ILE A 402 -16.10 5.13 18.50
N THR A 403 -17.23 5.47 19.11
CA THR A 403 -17.35 6.62 20.04
C THR A 403 -16.47 6.39 21.25
N LYS A 404 -16.57 5.21 21.86
CA LYS A 404 -15.74 4.82 23.01
C LYS A 404 -14.27 4.73 22.63
N TRP A 405 -13.97 4.15 21.48
CA TRP A 405 -12.59 4.01 21.01
C TRP A 405 -11.92 5.38 20.80
N ILE A 406 -12.60 6.34 20.18
CA ILE A 406 -12.07 7.71 19.96
C ILE A 406 -11.82 8.42 21.30
N ALA A 407 -12.73 8.30 22.27
CA ALA A 407 -12.54 8.89 23.60
C ALA A 407 -11.30 8.31 24.30
N ASP A 408 -11.09 6.99 24.21
CA ASP A 408 -9.90 6.33 24.77
C ASP A 408 -8.61 6.68 24.03
N PHE A 409 -8.65 6.70 22.69
CA PHE A 409 -7.51 7.06 21.85
C PHE A 409 -7.02 8.48 22.17
N THR A 410 -7.92 9.44 22.22
CA THR A 410 -7.58 10.86 22.46
C THR A 410 -7.05 11.10 23.87
N ARG A 411 -7.64 10.46 24.89
CA ARG A 411 -7.15 10.51 26.26
C ARG A 411 -5.70 10.02 26.36
N LYS A 412 -5.37 8.90 25.69
CA LYS A 412 -4.01 8.34 25.68
C LYS A 412 -3.05 9.21 24.88
N ARG A 413 -3.46 9.63 23.67
CA ARG A 413 -2.66 10.50 22.79
C ARG A 413 -2.24 11.80 23.48
N TYR A 414 -3.11 12.39 24.30
CA TYR A 414 -2.82 13.65 25.00
C TYR A 414 -2.41 13.48 26.46
N GLY A 415 -2.32 12.24 26.96
CA GLY A 415 -1.96 11.91 28.35
C GLY A 415 -2.99 12.29 29.41
N LYS A 416 -4.11 12.92 29.06
CA LYS A 416 -5.15 13.35 29.98
C LYS A 416 -6.51 13.45 29.31
N TYR A 417 -7.57 13.25 30.09
CA TYR A 417 -8.92 13.51 29.63
C TYR A 417 -9.24 15.01 29.67
N ASN A 418 -9.90 15.50 28.62
CA ASN A 418 -10.49 16.83 28.59
C ASN A 418 -11.82 16.75 27.82
N LYS A 419 -12.91 17.18 28.47
CA LYS A 419 -14.27 17.10 27.90
C LYS A 419 -14.45 17.84 26.57
N PHE A 420 -13.74 18.95 26.36
CA PHE A 420 -13.85 19.75 25.14
C PHE A 420 -13.07 19.10 24.00
N VAL A 421 -11.92 18.49 24.32
CA VAL A 421 -11.13 17.72 23.35
C VAL A 421 -11.90 16.48 22.91
N ASP A 422 -12.45 15.71 23.85
CA ASP A 422 -13.31 14.56 23.54
C ASP A 422 -14.49 14.99 22.65
N LEU A 423 -15.24 16.04 23.05
CA LEU A 423 -16.35 16.55 22.24
C LEU A 423 -15.92 16.97 20.82
N ALA A 424 -14.77 17.65 20.67
CA ALA A 424 -14.25 18.02 19.36
C ALA A 424 -13.97 16.80 18.49
N TRP A 425 -13.33 15.77 19.04
CA TRP A 425 -13.08 14.51 18.35
C TRP A 425 -14.36 13.75 18.02
N GLN A 426 -15.39 13.81 18.87
CA GLN A 426 -16.71 13.25 18.55
C GLN A 426 -17.37 13.99 17.37
N TYR A 427 -17.14 15.29 17.22
CA TYR A 427 -17.60 16.02 16.03
C TYR A 427 -16.81 15.62 14.78
N LEU A 428 -15.48 15.53 14.84
CA LEU A 428 -14.65 15.09 13.72
C LEU A 428 -15.03 13.67 13.25
N LYS A 429 -15.25 12.76 14.20
CA LYS A 429 -15.75 11.40 13.96
C LYS A 429 -17.07 11.40 13.19
N LYS A 430 -17.98 12.32 13.49
CA LYS A 430 -19.30 12.42 12.84
C LYS A 430 -19.26 13.14 11.49
N SER A 431 -18.17 13.83 11.17
CA SER A 431 -18.00 14.60 9.94
C SER A 431 -16.88 14.03 9.06
N VAL A 432 -15.69 14.60 9.16
CA VAL A 432 -14.56 14.37 8.26
C VAL A 432 -14.01 12.94 8.33
N TYR A 433 -14.10 12.27 9.49
CA TYR A 433 -13.60 10.90 9.66
C TYR A 433 -14.63 9.80 9.38
N ASN A 434 -15.84 10.15 8.90
CA ASN A 434 -16.84 9.15 8.54
C ASN A 434 -17.56 9.52 7.23
N SER A 435 -16.76 9.68 6.19
CA SER A 435 -17.25 9.89 4.83
C SER A 435 -18.04 8.67 4.35
N THR A 436 -19.23 8.93 3.78
CA THR A 436 -20.08 7.93 3.12
C THR A 436 -20.19 8.18 1.62
N ALA A 437 -19.40 9.13 1.10
CA ALA A 437 -19.47 9.52 -0.31
C ALA A 437 -18.87 8.45 -1.25
N GLY A 438 -17.96 7.61 -0.76
CA GLY A 438 -17.40 6.49 -1.52
C GLY A 438 -16.59 6.92 -2.76
N HIS A 439 -15.72 7.93 -2.61
CA HIS A 439 -14.95 8.51 -3.71
C HIS A 439 -13.45 8.50 -3.43
N GLU A 440 -12.67 8.49 -4.52
CA GLU A 440 -11.23 8.76 -4.55
C GLU A 440 -11.00 10.24 -4.18
N ASP A 441 -10.36 10.49 -3.04
CA ASP A 441 -10.17 11.86 -2.54
C ASP A 441 -8.82 12.42 -3.01
N PHE A 442 -8.81 13.06 -4.18
CA PHE A 442 -7.62 13.73 -4.73
C PHE A 442 -7.46 15.16 -4.19
N SER A 443 -7.93 15.43 -2.96
CA SER A 443 -8.03 16.75 -2.34
C SER A 443 -8.59 17.81 -3.29
N THR A 444 -9.64 17.43 -4.03
CA THR A 444 -10.20 18.32 -5.05
C THR A 444 -10.98 19.49 -4.46
N ASP A 445 -11.28 19.38 -3.18
CA ASP A 445 -12.26 20.17 -2.46
C ASP A 445 -11.60 21.22 -1.54
N VAL A 446 -10.27 21.18 -1.41
CA VAL A 446 -9.49 22.17 -0.66
C VAL A 446 -9.10 23.32 -1.58
N ILE A 447 -9.82 24.44 -1.52
CA ILE A 447 -9.64 25.57 -2.47
C ILE A 447 -8.22 26.14 -2.50
N VAL A 448 -7.52 26.13 -1.35
CA VAL A 448 -6.18 26.72 -1.21
C VAL A 448 -5.09 25.92 -1.92
N THR A 449 -5.33 24.65 -2.25
CA THR A 449 -4.39 23.80 -2.99
C THR A 449 -4.62 23.83 -4.50
N ARG A 450 -5.65 24.54 -4.98
CA ARG A 450 -6.03 24.60 -6.40
C ARG A 450 -5.54 25.87 -7.08
N ARG A 451 -5.14 25.75 -8.35
CA ARG A 451 -4.82 26.90 -9.20
C ARG A 451 -6.08 27.80 -9.34
N PRO A 452 -6.02 29.10 -9.00
CA PRO A 452 -7.19 29.98 -9.05
C PRO A 452 -7.86 30.04 -10.44
N ARG A 453 -9.18 29.92 -10.48
CA ARG A 453 -10.02 30.11 -11.69
C ARG A 453 -11.35 30.75 -11.31
N TYR A 454 -11.91 31.58 -12.21
CA TYR A 454 -13.19 32.29 -12.00
C TYR A 454 -14.39 31.39 -11.66
N ARG A 455 -14.36 30.12 -12.11
CA ARG A 455 -15.31 29.08 -11.72
C ARG A 455 -14.54 27.91 -11.16
N ASN A 456 -14.01 28.05 -9.94
CA ASN A 456 -13.67 26.88 -9.15
C ASN A 456 -14.98 26.14 -8.88
N ARG A 457 -15.32 25.17 -9.74
CA ARG A 457 -16.21 24.09 -9.32
C ARG A 457 -15.42 23.31 -8.30
N LEU A 458 -15.38 23.80 -7.07
CA LEU A 458 -15.33 22.91 -5.92
C LEU A 458 -16.48 21.94 -6.19
N ARG A 459 -16.19 20.65 -6.21
CA ARG A 459 -17.25 19.65 -6.14
C ARG A 459 -17.32 19.31 -4.66
N PRO A 460 -17.82 20.16 -3.74
CA PRO A 460 -17.93 19.76 -2.35
C PRO A 460 -18.90 18.57 -2.34
N GLN A 461 -18.35 17.36 -2.25
CA GLN A 461 -19.12 16.12 -2.38
C GLN A 461 -19.47 15.59 -0.99
N VAL A 462 -20.04 16.47 -0.17
CA VAL A 462 -20.84 16.02 0.96
C VAL A 462 -22.16 15.55 0.38
N SER A 463 -22.33 14.24 0.26
CA SER A 463 -23.65 13.63 0.08
C SER A 463 -24.53 14.04 1.27
N THR A 464 -25.31 15.11 1.12
CA THR A 464 -26.37 15.45 2.06
C THR A 464 -27.53 14.47 1.86
N LYS A 465 -27.37 13.22 2.30
CA LYS A 465 -28.50 12.41 2.78
C LYS A 465 -28.79 12.76 4.25
N LEU A 466 -28.89 14.05 4.56
CA LEU A 466 -29.59 14.53 5.75
C LEU A 466 -30.96 15.06 5.31
N LYS A 467 -31.82 14.16 4.83
CA LYS A 467 -33.26 14.42 4.79
C LYS A 467 -33.75 14.29 6.24
N ASN A 468 -33.90 15.44 6.89
CA ASN A 468 -34.63 15.71 8.16
C ASN A 468 -33.78 16.47 9.19
N VAL A 469 -33.40 17.71 8.89
CA VAL A 469 -33.22 18.74 9.93
C VAL A 469 -33.87 20.03 9.45
N HIS A 470 -35.19 19.99 9.24
CA HIS A 470 -36.01 21.21 9.28
C HIS A 470 -36.39 21.46 10.73
N ASN A 471 -35.51 22.18 11.45
CA ASN A 471 -35.82 23.10 12.57
C ASN A 471 -34.58 23.30 13.44
N MET A 472 -33.60 24.04 12.93
CA MET A 472 -32.75 24.87 13.79
C MET A 472 -32.47 26.17 13.06
N GLN A 473 -33.34 27.17 13.31
CA GLN A 473 -33.00 28.57 13.09
C GLN A 473 -31.90 28.93 14.09
N ASN A 474 -30.65 28.91 13.67
CA ASN A 474 -29.60 29.68 14.34
C ASN A 474 -28.49 30.02 13.32
N PRO A 475 -28.33 31.30 12.91
CA PRO A 475 -27.49 31.67 11.76
C PRO A 475 -25.98 31.78 12.08
N HIS A 476 -25.46 31.08 13.09
CA HIS A 476 -24.07 31.22 13.56
C HIS A 476 -23.31 29.91 13.75
N GLY A 477 -23.43 28.97 12.82
CA GLY A 477 -22.66 27.73 12.89
C GLY A 477 -22.49 27.10 11.53
N ILE A 478 -21.52 27.58 10.75
CA ILE A 478 -20.72 26.91 9.69
C ILE A 478 -19.91 28.06 9.07
N LEU A 479 -18.91 28.60 9.79
CA LEU A 479 -17.82 29.39 9.21
C LEU A 479 -16.69 29.69 10.21
N ILE A 480 -16.17 28.70 10.93
CA ILE A 480 -14.93 28.90 11.70
C ILE A 480 -14.10 27.62 11.60
N PHE A 481 -13.19 27.59 10.64
CA PHE A 481 -11.87 26.95 10.75
C PHE A 481 -10.96 27.51 9.64
N LEU A 482 -10.64 28.79 9.80
CA LEU A 482 -9.53 29.50 9.17
C LEU A 482 -9.17 30.59 10.17
N PHE A 483 -7.91 30.60 10.62
CA PHE A 483 -7.36 31.31 11.79
C PHE A 483 -7.50 30.58 13.13
N LEU A 484 -6.61 29.61 13.33
CA LEU A 484 -5.75 29.50 14.53
C LEU A 484 -4.73 28.38 14.28
N LEU A 485 -3.66 28.72 13.58
CA LEU A 485 -2.29 28.23 13.75
C LEU A 485 -1.35 29.24 13.08
#